data_AF-Q03T47-F1
#
_entry.id   AF-Q03T47-F1
#
_cell.length_a   1.000
_cell.length_b   1.000
_cell.length_c   1.000
_cell.angle_alpha   90.00
_cell.angle_beta   90.00
_cell.angle_gamma   90.00
#
_symmetry.space_group_name_H-M   'P 1'
#
loop_
_entity.id
_entity.type
_entity.pdbx_description
1 polymer ?
#
loop_
_entity_poly.entity_id
_entity_poly.type
_entity_poly.pdbx_seq_one_letter_code
_entity_poly.pdbx_strand_id
1 'polypeptide(L)'
;MMSMQVRTVGAYLWSLAQGTLVLGALLAIAGEGGDGHWSFQVTPFVSWVMLSWLVCYPILRKNYRRLYQQNNQEMASYKKRSLDLHHQDMANSHQGYRWSPNGVSTNPWEYNLANTQSTDEILNPIYIFCVHQWITFLLLMFGPLLVLGVWLVKGIKWVVKPK
;
A
#
# COMPACT_ATOMS: atom_id res chain seq x y z
N MET A 1 -16.91 29.26 -1.62
CA MET A 1 -17.43 28.05 -0.94
C MET A 1 -17.62 26.85 -1.87
N MET A 2 -18.10 27.00 -3.12
CA MET A 2 -18.23 25.89 -4.09
C MET A 2 -16.91 25.13 -4.39
N SER A 3 -15.77 25.83 -4.44
CA SER A 3 -14.47 25.19 -4.74
C SER A 3 -13.98 24.20 -3.67
N MET A 4 -14.42 24.36 -2.42
CA MET A 4 -14.00 23.51 -1.31
C MET A 4 -14.78 22.19 -1.27
N GLN A 5 -16.09 22.24 -1.55
CA GLN A 5 -16.95 21.06 -1.62
C GLN A 5 -16.60 20.16 -2.81
N VAL A 6 -16.28 20.74 -3.97
CA VAL A 6 -15.87 19.96 -5.15
C VAL A 6 -14.59 19.16 -4.88
N ARG A 7 -13.62 19.73 -4.16
CA ARG A 7 -12.39 19.00 -3.79
C ARG A 7 -12.67 17.86 -2.80
N THR A 8 -13.59 18.05 -1.85
CA THR A 8 -13.93 17.00 -0.88
C THR A 8 -14.71 15.85 -1.53
N VAL A 9 -15.65 16.16 -2.42
CA VAL A 9 -16.41 15.14 -3.17
C VAL A 9 -15.49 14.41 -4.15
N GLY A 10 -14.61 15.13 -4.84
CA GLY A 10 -13.62 14.52 -5.74
C GLY A 10 -12.66 13.58 -4.99
N ALA A 11 -12.16 13.98 -3.82
CA ALA A 11 -11.30 13.13 -3.00
C ALA A 11 -12.05 11.87 -2.48
N TYR A 12 -13.33 12.01 -2.17
CA TYR A 12 -14.19 10.90 -1.76
C TYR A 12 -14.41 9.91 -2.91
N LEU A 13 -14.81 10.39 -4.10
CA LEU A 13 -15.00 9.55 -5.28
C LEU A 13 -13.70 8.87 -5.72
N TRP A 14 -12.58 9.60 -5.68
CA TRP A 14 -11.26 9.03 -5.91
C TRP A 14 -10.93 7.93 -4.91
N SER A 15 -11.27 8.15 -3.64
CA SER A 15 -11.04 7.14 -2.62
C SER A 15 -11.84 5.87 -2.90
N LEU A 16 -13.12 5.99 -3.25
CA LEU A 16 -13.97 4.86 -3.63
C LEU A 16 -13.45 4.10 -4.84
N ALA A 17 -13.04 4.83 -5.89
CA ALA A 17 -12.51 4.27 -7.13
C ALA A 17 -11.28 3.38 -6.91
N GLN A 18 -10.49 3.64 -5.88
CA GLN A 18 -9.31 2.80 -5.58
C GLN A 18 -9.68 1.52 -4.79
N GLY A 19 -10.87 1.47 -4.19
CA GLY A 19 -11.41 0.28 -3.54
C GLY A 19 -12.28 -0.60 -4.43
N THR A 20 -12.66 -0.13 -5.64
CA THR A 20 -13.58 -0.86 -6.53
C THR A 20 -13.01 -2.18 -7.04
N LEU A 21 -11.69 -2.27 -7.26
CA LEU A 21 -11.06 -3.51 -7.71
C LEU A 21 -11.23 -4.63 -6.68
N VAL A 22 -10.92 -4.34 -5.41
CA VAL A 22 -11.07 -5.30 -4.31
C VAL A 22 -12.54 -5.62 -4.06
N LEU A 23 -13.41 -4.61 -4.13
CA LEU A 23 -14.85 -4.81 -4.07
C LEU A 23 -15.33 -5.78 -5.15
N GLY A 24 -14.96 -5.54 -6.41
CA GLY A 24 -15.33 -6.38 -7.54
C GLY A 24 -14.83 -7.82 -7.36
N ALA A 25 -13.59 -8.00 -6.88
CA ALA A 25 -13.06 -9.32 -6.57
C ALA A 25 -13.85 -10.04 -5.45
N LEU A 26 -14.19 -9.34 -4.37
CA LEU A 26 -14.99 -9.89 -3.28
C LEU A 26 -16.41 -10.28 -3.72
N LEU A 27 -17.03 -9.46 -4.57
CA LEU A 27 -18.36 -9.75 -5.13
C LEU A 27 -18.32 -10.89 -6.14
N ALA A 28 -17.25 -11.00 -6.94
CA ALA A 28 -17.08 -12.09 -7.87
C ALA A 28 -16.93 -13.44 -7.16
N ILE A 29 -16.26 -13.47 -6.00
CA ILE A 29 -16.16 -14.67 -5.16
C ILE A 29 -17.50 -15.00 -4.50
N ALA A 30 -18.26 -13.99 -4.08
CA ALA A 30 -19.56 -14.17 -3.43
C ALA A 30 -20.71 -14.44 -4.40
N GLY A 31 -20.52 -14.19 -5.71
CA GLY A 31 -21.51 -14.44 -6.74
C GLY A 31 -21.65 -15.93 -7.00
N GLU A 32 -22.87 -16.45 -6.87
CA GLU A 32 -23.19 -17.80 -7.32
C GLU A 32 -23.28 -17.80 -8.85
N GLY A 33 -22.26 -18.35 -9.50
CA GLY A 33 -22.24 -18.55 -10.95
C GLY A 33 -23.11 -19.74 -11.34
N GLY A 34 -24.44 -19.56 -11.35
CA GLY A 34 -25.39 -20.53 -11.89
C GLY A 34 -25.81 -20.18 -13.31
N ASP A 35 -25.65 -21.14 -14.23
CA ASP A 35 -26.20 -21.18 -15.61
C ASP A 35 -26.48 -19.83 -16.28
N GLY A 36 -25.41 -19.06 -16.51
CA GLY A 36 -25.45 -17.88 -17.40
C GLY A 36 -26.09 -16.61 -16.82
N HIS A 37 -26.57 -16.63 -15.57
CA HIS A 37 -27.12 -15.45 -14.91
C HIS A 37 -26.32 -15.10 -13.65
N TRP A 38 -25.63 -13.95 -13.67
CA TRP A 38 -25.03 -13.37 -12.47
C TRP A 38 -26.15 -12.84 -11.57
N SER A 39 -26.64 -13.68 -10.66
CA SER A 39 -27.57 -13.24 -9.62
C SER A 39 -26.77 -12.87 -8.36
N PHE A 40 -26.82 -11.59 -7.99
CA PHE A 40 -26.32 -11.16 -6.68
C PHE A 40 -27.44 -11.33 -5.68
N GLN A 41 -27.49 -12.48 -5.02
CA GLN A 41 -28.31 -12.60 -3.82
C GLN A 41 -27.74 -11.64 -2.76
N VAL A 42 -28.61 -10.85 -2.12
CA VAL A 42 -28.19 -9.91 -1.08
C VAL A 42 -27.91 -10.69 0.20
N THR A 43 -26.77 -11.36 0.25
CA THR A 43 -26.29 -12.09 1.40
C THR A 43 -25.84 -11.09 2.48
N PRO A 44 -25.88 -11.44 3.78
CA PRO A 44 -25.31 -10.59 4.83
C PRO A 44 -23.87 -10.17 4.56
N PHE A 45 -23.08 -11.04 3.93
CA PHE A 45 -21.71 -10.75 3.50
C PHE A 45 -21.63 -9.64 2.43
N VAL A 46 -22.46 -9.69 1.38
CA VAL A 46 -22.49 -8.67 0.32
C VAL A 46 -22.90 -7.32 0.90
N SER A 47 -23.92 -7.32 1.76
CA SER A 47 -24.39 -6.11 2.45
C SER A 47 -23.28 -5.51 3.34
N TRP A 48 -22.56 -6.37 4.07
CA TRP A 48 -21.42 -5.98 4.89
C TRP A 48 -20.31 -5.32 4.07
N VAL A 49 -19.87 -5.99 2.99
CA VAL A 49 -18.81 -5.47 2.11
C VAL A 49 -19.23 -4.15 1.43
N MET A 50 -20.49 -4.04 1.02
CA MET A 50 -21.04 -2.81 0.44
C MET A 50 -21.01 -1.65 1.43
N LEU A 51 -21.45 -1.89 2.67
CA LEU A 51 -21.41 -0.89 3.74
C LEU A 51 -19.96 -0.50 4.07
N SER A 52 -19.07 -1.49 4.17
CA SER A 52 -17.65 -1.27 4.38
C SER A 52 -17.03 -0.39 3.29
N TRP A 53 -17.36 -0.64 2.02
CA TRP A 53 -16.83 0.12 0.89
C TRP A 53 -17.38 1.54 0.80
N LEU A 54 -18.71 1.69 0.94
CA LEU A 54 -19.36 2.97 0.72
C LEU A 54 -19.09 3.93 1.88
N VAL A 55 -19.20 3.47 3.12
CA VAL A 55 -19.15 4.34 4.30
C VAL A 55 -17.81 4.25 5.03
N CYS A 56 -17.34 3.03 5.34
CA CYS A 56 -16.20 2.86 6.24
C CYS A 56 -14.85 3.13 5.55
N TYR A 57 -14.67 2.65 4.33
CA TYR A 57 -13.42 2.73 3.58
C TYR A 57 -12.89 4.16 3.40
N PRO A 58 -13.67 5.16 2.94
CA PRO A 58 -13.17 6.53 2.81
C PRO A 58 -12.70 7.13 4.14
N ILE A 59 -13.41 6.83 5.24
CA ILE A 59 -13.07 7.29 6.60
C ILE A 59 -11.78 6.62 7.07
N LEU A 60 -11.72 5.29 6.96
CA LEU A 60 -10.57 4.49 7.36
C LEU A 60 -9.34 4.87 6.56
N ARG A 61 -9.47 5.05 5.25
CA ARG A 61 -8.36 5.41 4.38
C ARG A 61 -7.75 6.76 4.72
N LYS A 62 -8.56 7.72 5.13
CA LYS A 62 -8.06 9.01 5.65
C LYS A 62 -7.30 8.82 6.97
N ASN A 63 -7.81 8.00 7.88
CA ASN A 63 -7.18 7.74 9.19
C ASN A 63 -5.88 6.91 9.05
N TYR A 64 -5.86 5.95 8.14
CA TYR A 64 -4.75 5.01 7.91
C TYR A 64 -3.88 5.41 6.71
N ARG A 65 -3.87 6.69 6.31
CA ARG A 65 -3.05 7.20 5.19
C ARG A 65 -1.57 6.81 5.30
N ARG A 66 -1.04 6.70 6.53
CA ARG A 66 0.34 6.27 6.79
C ARG A 66 0.64 4.86 6.25
N LEU A 67 -0.33 3.94 6.29
CA LEU A 67 -0.16 2.58 5.76
C LEU A 67 0.08 2.59 4.25
N TYR A 68 -0.57 3.52 3.53
CA TYR A 68 -0.40 3.66 2.09
C TYR A 68 0.86 4.46 1.70
N GLN A 69 1.46 5.20 2.64
CA GLN A 69 2.64 6.03 2.41
C GLN A 69 3.97 5.30 2.70
N GLN A 70 3.94 4.05 3.19
CA GLN A 70 5.15 3.25 3.41
C GLN A 70 5.74 2.75 2.07
N ASN A 71 6.19 3.68 1.23
CA ASN A 71 6.90 3.39 -0.02
C ASN A 71 8.39 3.08 0.20
N ASN A 72 8.89 3.21 1.43
CA ASN A 72 10.31 3.00 1.75
C ASN A 72 10.70 1.52 1.89
N GLN A 73 9.76 0.59 1.74
CA GLN A 73 10.11 -0.82 1.62
C GLN A 73 10.36 -1.12 0.15
N GLU A 74 11.47 -0.59 -0.37
CA GLU A 74 11.98 -1.06 -1.65
C GLU A 74 12.32 -2.54 -1.51
N MET A 75 11.66 -3.37 -2.31
CA MET A 75 12.02 -4.77 -2.43
C MET A 75 13.37 -4.86 -3.15
N ALA A 76 14.47 -4.75 -2.39
CA ALA A 76 15.81 -4.94 -2.92
C ALA A 76 16.13 -6.44 -2.98
N SER A 77 16.40 -6.95 -4.19
CA SER A 77 16.92 -8.29 -4.37
C SER A 77 18.24 -8.46 -3.62
N TYR A 78 18.54 -9.70 -3.26
CA TYR A 78 19.82 -10.05 -2.69
C TYR A 78 20.99 -9.59 -3.56
N LYS A 79 20.86 -9.71 -4.89
CA LYS A 79 21.87 -9.28 -5.86
C LYS A 79 22.13 -7.77 -5.76
N LYS A 80 21.09 -6.96 -5.86
CA LYS A 80 21.20 -5.49 -5.74
C LYS A 80 21.79 -5.09 -4.40
N ARG A 81 21.29 -5.67 -3.29
CA ARG A 81 21.83 -5.42 -1.95
C ARG A 81 23.30 -5.80 -1.82
N SER A 82 23.71 -6.95 -2.37
CA SER A 82 25.10 -7.40 -2.32
C SER A 82 26.04 -6.50 -3.11
N LEU A 83 25.58 -5.99 -4.26
CA LEU A 83 26.35 -5.05 -5.07
C LEU A 83 26.47 -3.67 -4.40
N ASP A 84 25.37 -3.18 -3.81
CA ASP A 84 25.39 -1.92 -3.06
C ASP A 84 26.33 -2.01 -1.86
N LEU A 85 26.35 -3.15 -1.15
CA LEU A 85 27.31 -3.40 -0.08
C LEU A 85 28.75 -3.44 -0.61
N HIS A 86 28.99 -4.09 -1.74
CA HIS A 86 30.30 -4.12 -2.37
C HIS A 86 30.79 -2.70 -2.70
N HIS A 87 29.92 -1.85 -3.26
CA HIS A 87 30.25 -0.45 -3.53
C HIS A 87 30.46 0.37 -2.25
N GLN A 88 29.70 0.11 -1.19
CA GLN A 88 29.92 0.74 0.12
C GLN A 88 31.28 0.33 0.70
N ASP A 89 31.66 -0.95 0.63
CA ASP A 89 32.95 -1.43 1.11
C ASP A 89 34.11 -0.85 0.29
N MET A 90 33.97 -0.76 -1.03
CA MET A 90 34.95 -0.10 -1.89
C MET A 90 35.08 1.39 -1.58
N ALA A 91 33.97 2.08 -1.35
CA ALA A 91 33.96 3.49 -0.99
C ALA A 91 34.58 3.72 0.40
N ASN A 92 34.35 2.80 1.34
CA ASN A 92 34.90 2.84 2.70
C ASN A 92 36.33 2.28 2.81
N SER A 93 36.95 1.90 1.68
CA SER A 93 38.31 1.39 1.67
C SER A 93 39.31 2.50 1.99
N HIS A 94 39.94 2.42 3.16
CA HIS A 94 40.96 3.35 3.61
C HIS A 94 42.36 2.80 3.29
N GLN A 95 43.23 3.61 2.70
CA GLN A 95 44.67 3.33 2.65
C GLN A 95 45.37 4.20 3.69
N GLY A 96 45.96 3.58 4.71
CA GLY A 96 46.80 4.27 5.70
C GLY A 96 46.09 5.38 6.50
N TYR A 97 44.86 5.12 6.96
CA TYR A 97 44.02 6.08 7.72
C TYR A 97 43.61 7.34 6.95
N ARG A 98 43.76 7.34 5.62
CA ARG A 98 43.32 8.44 4.75
C ARG A 98 42.38 7.91 3.68
N TRP A 99 41.34 8.70 3.41
CA TRP A 99 40.45 8.48 2.27
C TRP A 99 41.26 8.68 0.99
N SER A 100 41.32 7.66 0.14
CA SER A 100 42.05 7.69 -1.13
C SER A 100 41.15 7.17 -2.24
N PRO A 101 40.89 7.95 -3.30
CA PRO A 101 40.09 7.49 -4.44
C PRO A 101 40.89 6.56 -5.38
N ASN A 102 42.18 6.31 -5.11
CA ASN A 102 43.01 5.47 -5.97
C ASN A 102 42.49 4.03 -6.02
N GLY A 103 41.96 3.63 -7.17
CA GLY A 103 41.43 2.28 -7.42
C GLY A 103 39.91 2.16 -7.30
N VAL A 104 39.20 3.23 -6.90
CA VAL A 104 37.73 3.26 -6.91
C VAL A 104 37.27 3.57 -8.34
N SER A 105 37.13 2.53 -9.15
CA SER A 105 36.53 2.59 -10.49
C SER A 105 35.16 1.95 -10.44
N THR A 106 34.10 2.73 -10.66
CA THR A 106 32.74 2.20 -10.78
C THR A 106 32.41 1.98 -12.25
N ASN A 107 32.10 0.74 -12.64
CA ASN A 107 31.64 0.46 -13.98
C ASN A 107 30.16 0.91 -14.11
N PRO A 108 29.82 1.88 -14.97
CA PRO A 108 28.45 2.37 -15.10
C PRO A 108 27.45 1.31 -15.60
N TRP A 109 27.94 0.23 -16.20
CA TRP A 109 27.12 -0.88 -16.70
C TRP A 109 27.00 -2.04 -15.72
N GLU A 110 27.56 -1.90 -14.52
CA GLU A 110 27.65 -2.99 -13.54
C GLU A 110 26.27 -3.50 -13.11
N TYR A 111 25.26 -2.64 -13.00
CA TYR A 111 23.88 -3.03 -12.71
C TYR A 111 23.14 -3.68 -13.89
N ASN A 112 23.72 -3.66 -15.09
CA ASN A 112 23.11 -4.17 -16.33
C ASN A 112 23.72 -5.50 -16.83
N LEU A 113 24.74 -6.03 -16.16
CA LEU A 113 25.36 -7.32 -16.53
C LEU A 113 24.45 -8.48 -16.10
N ALA A 114 24.43 -9.58 -16.86
CA ALA A 114 23.55 -10.73 -16.58
C ALA A 114 23.68 -11.32 -15.16
N ASN A 115 24.85 -11.18 -14.53
CA ASN A 115 25.13 -11.72 -13.20
C ASN A 115 24.58 -10.83 -12.07
N THR A 116 24.52 -9.52 -12.29
CA THR A 116 24.24 -8.47 -11.29
C THR A 116 22.94 -7.72 -11.57
N GLN A 117 22.36 -7.88 -12.77
CA GLN A 117 21.06 -7.36 -13.13
C GLN A 117 19.99 -7.93 -12.20
N SER A 118 19.17 -7.02 -11.68
CA SER A 118 18.02 -7.34 -10.85
C SER A 118 16.75 -6.85 -11.54
N THR A 119 15.65 -7.53 -11.30
CA THR A 119 14.33 -7.15 -11.82
C THR A 119 13.56 -6.25 -10.83
N ASP A 120 14.26 -5.71 -9.83
CA ASP A 120 13.69 -4.97 -8.71
C ASP A 120 12.91 -3.74 -9.18
N GLU A 121 13.39 -3.06 -10.22
CA GLU A 121 12.72 -1.87 -10.78
C GLU A 121 11.33 -2.16 -11.33
N ILE A 122 11.11 -3.36 -11.89
CA ILE A 122 9.82 -3.78 -12.43
C ILE A 122 8.95 -4.40 -11.33
N LEU A 123 9.55 -5.19 -10.42
CA LEU A 123 8.80 -5.87 -9.36
C LEU A 123 8.35 -4.92 -8.24
N ASN A 124 9.12 -3.87 -7.93
CA ASN A 124 8.83 -3.00 -6.79
C ASN A 124 7.47 -2.27 -6.94
N PRO A 125 7.13 -1.65 -8.10
CA PRO A 125 5.78 -1.09 -8.32
C PRO A 125 4.66 -2.13 -8.18
N ILE A 126 4.87 -3.35 -8.69
CA ILE A 126 3.89 -4.44 -8.61
C ILE A 126 3.69 -4.88 -7.15
N TYR A 127 4.79 -5.03 -6.42
CA TYR A 127 4.78 -5.36 -4.99
C TYR A 127 4.01 -4.31 -4.19
N ILE A 128 4.35 -3.03 -4.36
CA ILE A 128 3.68 -1.90 -3.70
C ILE A 128 2.19 -1.91 -4.02
N PHE A 129 1.83 -2.08 -5.31
CA PHE A 129 0.44 -2.19 -5.73
C PHE A 129 -0.28 -3.33 -5.01
N CYS A 130 0.29 -4.54 -4.98
CA CYS A 130 -0.28 -5.69 -4.28
C CYS A 130 -0.43 -5.45 -2.77
N VAL A 131 0.54 -4.82 -2.11
CA VAL A 131 0.46 -4.45 -0.69
C VAL A 131 -0.70 -3.49 -0.45
N HIS A 132 -0.88 -2.47 -1.32
CA HIS A 132 -2.01 -1.55 -1.21
C HIS A 132 -3.35 -2.24 -1.44
N GLN A 133 -3.43 -3.24 -2.32
CA GLN A 133 -4.64 -4.06 -2.49
C GLN A 133 -4.91 -4.90 -1.23
N TRP A 134 -3.89 -5.51 -0.63
CA TRP A 134 -4.03 -6.26 0.63
C TRP A 134 -4.51 -5.39 1.79
N ILE A 135 -3.95 -4.18 1.95
CA ILE A 135 -4.43 -3.23 2.97
C ILE A 135 -5.91 -2.89 2.71
N THR A 136 -6.26 -2.64 1.45
CA THR A 136 -7.63 -2.32 1.05
C THR A 136 -8.60 -3.47 1.32
N PHE A 137 -8.18 -4.71 1.04
CA PHE A 137 -8.93 -5.92 1.37
C PHE A 137 -9.20 -6.05 2.87
N LEU A 138 -8.18 -5.88 3.71
CA LEU A 138 -8.34 -5.93 5.16
C LEU A 138 -9.28 -4.82 5.66
N LEU A 139 -9.16 -3.61 5.12
CA LEU A 139 -10.05 -2.49 5.48
C LEU A 139 -11.51 -2.73 5.05
N LEU A 140 -11.76 -3.41 3.94
CA LEU A 140 -13.11 -3.75 3.50
C LEU A 140 -13.71 -4.89 4.32
N MET A 141 -12.91 -5.91 4.63
CA MET A 141 -13.34 -7.03 5.48
C MET A 141 -13.68 -6.57 6.90
N PHE A 142 -12.84 -5.73 7.50
CA PHE A 142 -13.00 -5.30 8.90
C PHE A 142 -13.53 -3.87 9.05
N GLY A 143 -14.10 -3.29 7.99
CA GLY A 143 -14.44 -1.86 7.94
C GLY A 143 -15.26 -1.35 9.13
N PRO A 144 -16.48 -1.89 9.37
CA PRO A 144 -17.33 -1.48 10.47
C PRO A 144 -16.67 -1.67 11.84
N LEU A 145 -15.97 -2.79 12.04
CA LEU A 145 -15.27 -3.12 13.27
C LEU A 145 -14.16 -2.10 13.58
N LEU A 146 -13.35 -1.75 12.58
CA LEU A 146 -12.26 -0.78 12.72
C LEU A 146 -12.80 0.64 12.94
N VAL A 147 -13.90 1.03 12.27
CA VAL A 147 -14.55 2.32 12.52
C VAL A 147 -15.04 2.40 13.96
N LEU A 148 -15.73 1.38 14.46
CA LEU A 148 -16.15 1.30 15.86
C LEU A 148 -14.96 1.45 16.81
N GLY A 149 -13.85 0.75 16.56
CA GLY A 149 -12.62 0.88 17.35
C GLY A 149 -12.06 2.31 17.35
N VAL A 150 -12.03 2.99 16.21
CA VAL A 150 -11.58 4.39 16.12
C VAL A 150 -12.47 5.33 16.93
N TRP A 151 -13.79 5.15 16.86
CA TRP A 151 -14.74 5.96 17.63
C TRP A 151 -14.62 5.71 19.14
N LEU A 152 -14.48 4.46 19.55
CA LEU A 152 -14.29 4.08 20.95
C LEU A 152 -13.01 4.70 21.52
N VAL A 153 -11.88 4.61 20.81
CA VAL A 153 -10.62 5.23 21.24
C VAL A 153 -10.74 6.75 21.33
N LYS A 154 -11.45 7.39 20.39
CA LYS A 154 -11.72 8.83 20.45
C LYS A 154 -12.59 9.20 21.66
N GLY A 155 -13.62 8.39 21.95
CA GLY A 155 -14.49 8.57 23.11
C GLY A 155 -13.73 8.46 24.43
N ILE A 156 -12.90 7.43 24.60
CA ILE A 156 -12.05 7.27 25.79
C ILE A 156 -11.12 8.47 25.95
N LYS A 157 -10.45 8.91 24.88
CA LYS A 157 -9.55 10.08 24.94
C LYS A 157 -10.27 11.35 25.38
N TRP A 158 -11.52 11.53 24.94
CA TRP A 158 -12.34 12.68 25.34
C TRP A 158 -12.72 12.62 26.82
N VAL A 159 -13.04 11.44 27.34
CA VAL A 159 -13.35 11.24 28.77
C VAL A 159 -12.12 11.39 29.67
N VAL A 160 -10.94 10.92 29.23
CA VAL A 160 -9.70 10.94 30.04
C VAL A 160 -9.02 12.31 30.02
N LYS A 161 -9.17 13.08 28.95
CA LYS A 161 -8.72 14.48 28.87
C LYS A 161 -9.90 15.36 28.46
N PRO A 162 -10.84 15.64 29.38
CA PRO A 162 -11.76 16.73 29.15
C PRO A 162 -10.89 17.98 29.07
N LYS A 163 -10.92 18.65 27.91
CA LYS A 163 -10.33 19.97 27.79
C LYS A 163 -10.97 20.91 28.80
#